data_AF-A0A3B9K1N8-F1
#
_entry.id   AF-A0A3B9K1N8-F1
#
_cell.length_a   1.000
_cell.length_b   1.000
_cell.length_c   1.000
_cell.angle_alpha   90.00
_cell.angle_beta   90.00
_cell.angle_gamma   90.00
#
_symmetry.space_group_name_H-M   'P 1'
#
loop_
_entity.id
_entity.type
_entity.pdbx_description
1 polymer ?
#
loop_
_entity_poly.entity_id
_entity_poly.type
_entity_poly.pdbx_seq_one_letter_code
_entity_poly.pdbx_strand_id
1 'polypeptide(L)'
;MNKEIAELEKGIQPTTIKEVNKVLVYIATTMRCVLPPRAALIPYYDILKDYPADLLQVAAREYIKRSTYQKFPLVGDLISKIEDDLNERKRWLRNRKQNKNYHNQPTIKYYQPQNNKNTKSFPSRIEKLFK
;
A
#
# COMPACT_ATOMS: atom_id res chain seq x y z
N MET A 1 15.31 7.75 -5.80
CA MET A 1 13.93 7.52 -6.30
C MET A 1 13.69 6.12 -6.89
N ASN A 2 14.53 5.58 -7.79
CA ASN A 2 14.30 4.21 -8.32
C ASN A 2 14.46 3.09 -7.28
N LYS A 3 15.38 3.26 -6.32
CA LYS A 3 15.57 2.32 -5.20
C LYS A 3 14.33 2.23 -4.29
N GLU A 4 13.71 3.36 -3.99
CA GLU A 4 12.53 3.45 -3.11
C GLU A 4 11.30 2.71 -3.67
N ILE A 5 11.05 2.80 -4.98
CA ILE A 5 9.95 2.05 -5.60
C ILE A 5 10.25 0.55 -5.62
N ALA A 6 11.50 0.15 -5.88
CA ALA A 6 11.89 -1.25 -5.84
C ALA A 6 11.75 -1.85 -4.43
N GLU A 7 12.01 -1.07 -3.39
CA GLU A 7 11.78 -1.46 -1.99
C GLU A 7 10.29 -1.62 -1.69
N LEU A 8 9.44 -0.69 -2.12
CA LEU A 8 7.99 -0.79 -1.98
C LEU A 8 7.41 -1.98 -2.75
N GLU A 9 7.94 -2.29 -3.94
CA GLU A 9 7.55 -3.46 -4.72
C GLU A 9 7.92 -4.76 -4.02
N LYS A 10 9.11 -4.84 -3.40
CA LYS A 10 9.49 -5.99 -2.57
C LYS A 10 8.56 -6.17 -1.39
N GLY A 11 8.14 -5.08 -0.74
CA GLY A 11 7.24 -5.10 0.42
C GLY A 11 5.79 -5.53 0.13
N ILE A 12 5.44 -5.79 -1.13
CA ILE A 12 4.12 -6.32 -1.53
C ILE A 12 4.20 -7.69 -2.22
N GLN A 13 5.40 -8.26 -2.36
CA GLN A 13 5.54 -9.54 -3.06
C GLN A 13 4.90 -10.68 -2.27
N PRO A 14 4.15 -11.57 -2.95
CA PRO A 14 3.65 -12.80 -2.36
C PRO A 14 4.78 -13.64 -1.79
N THR A 15 4.46 -14.42 -0.77
CA THR A 15 5.43 -15.30 -0.11
C THR A 15 5.42 -16.71 -0.71
N THR A 16 6.30 -17.57 -0.21
CA THR A 16 6.33 -18.99 -0.58
C THR A 16 5.63 -19.85 0.47
N ILE A 17 5.13 -21.02 0.07
CA ILE A 17 4.56 -22.02 0.99
C ILE A 17 5.54 -22.37 2.11
N LYS A 18 6.84 -22.39 1.82
CA LYS A 18 7.90 -22.65 2.81
C LYS A 18 7.92 -21.58 3.92
N GLU A 19 7.80 -20.31 3.55
CA GLU A 19 7.73 -19.20 4.51
C GLU A 19 6.43 -19.22 5.30
N VAL A 20 5.28 -19.50 4.65
CA VAL A 20 4.00 -19.70 5.37
C VAL A 20 4.16 -20.80 6.42
N ASN A 21 4.72 -21.95 6.04
CA ASN A 21 4.92 -23.06 6.98
C ASN A 21 5.82 -22.67 8.16
N LYS A 22 6.90 -21.91 7.92
CA LYS A 22 7.75 -21.40 9.02
C LYS A 22 6.96 -20.54 10.00
N VAL A 23 6.10 -19.66 9.51
CA VAL A 23 5.26 -18.79 10.35
C VAL A 23 4.26 -19.61 11.16
N LEU A 24 3.58 -20.58 10.54
CA LEU A 24 2.61 -21.45 11.22
C LEU A 24 3.27 -22.32 12.29
N VAL A 25 4.43 -22.90 12.00
CA VAL A 25 5.24 -23.67 12.96
C VAL A 25 5.72 -22.77 14.10
N TYR A 26 6.14 -21.54 13.80
CA TYR A 26 6.55 -20.58 14.82
C TYR A 26 5.39 -20.27 15.79
N ILE A 27 4.17 -20.06 15.29
CA ILE A 27 2.99 -19.83 16.13
C ILE A 27 2.69 -21.05 17.00
N ALA A 28 2.63 -22.24 16.42
CA ALA A 28 2.38 -23.47 17.17
C ALA A 28 3.40 -23.69 18.29
N THR A 29 4.67 -23.52 17.98
CA THR A 29 5.77 -23.70 18.93
C THR A 29 5.72 -22.67 20.04
N THR A 30 5.51 -21.39 19.71
CA THR A 30 5.51 -20.30 20.69
C THR A 30 4.31 -20.39 21.63
N MET A 31 3.14 -20.75 21.09
CA MET A 31 1.92 -20.88 21.87
C MET A 31 1.75 -22.25 22.53
N ARG A 32 2.67 -23.19 22.28
CA ARG A 32 2.59 -24.58 22.74
C ARG A 32 1.27 -25.27 22.38
N CYS A 33 0.73 -24.96 21.20
CA CYS A 33 -0.50 -25.57 20.69
C CYS A 33 -0.21 -26.63 19.62
N VAL A 34 -1.16 -27.53 19.41
CA VAL A 34 -1.02 -28.61 18.43
C VAL A 34 -1.03 -28.03 17.01
N LEU A 35 0.02 -28.32 16.24
CA LEU A 35 0.05 -28.00 14.81
C LEU A 35 -0.96 -28.89 14.07
N PRO A 36 -1.92 -28.31 13.33
CA PRO A 36 -2.90 -29.11 12.59
C PRO A 36 -2.25 -30.04 11.56
N PRO A 37 -2.91 -31.17 11.22
CA PRO A 37 -2.42 -32.07 10.18
C PRO A 37 -2.39 -31.38 8.83
N ARG A 38 -1.57 -31.90 7.90
CA ARG A 38 -1.33 -31.28 6.58
C ARG A 38 -2.62 -30.94 5.82
N ALA A 39 -3.64 -31.80 5.88
CA ALA A 39 -4.94 -31.56 5.23
C ALA A 39 -5.64 -30.28 5.75
N ALA A 40 -5.56 -30.02 7.06
CA ALA A 40 -6.13 -28.83 7.68
C ALA A 40 -5.28 -27.56 7.42
N LEU A 41 -4.02 -27.72 7.01
CA LEU A 41 -3.13 -26.61 6.66
C LEU A 41 -3.28 -26.16 5.19
N ILE A 42 -3.93 -26.94 4.33
CA ILE A 42 -4.12 -26.59 2.90
C ILE A 42 -4.73 -25.18 2.74
N PRO A 43 -5.83 -24.82 3.44
CA PRO A 43 -6.40 -23.48 3.32
C PRO A 43 -5.44 -22.36 3.75
N TYR A 44 -4.56 -22.64 4.72
CA TYR A 44 -3.56 -21.67 5.16
C TYR A 44 -2.53 -21.45 4.06
N TYR A 45 -2.06 -22.51 3.42
CA TYR A 45 -1.10 -22.37 2.32
C TYR A 45 -1.71 -21.68 1.11
N ASP A 46 -2.95 -22.01 0.76
CA ASP A 46 -3.60 -21.44 -0.41
C ASP A 46 -3.91 -19.96 -0.27
N ILE A 47 -4.26 -19.51 0.94
CA ILE A 47 -4.62 -18.11 1.16
C ILE A 47 -3.41 -17.29 1.58
N LEU A 48 -2.60 -17.75 2.55
CA LEU A 48 -1.52 -16.94 3.11
C LEU A 48 -0.34 -16.75 2.14
N LYS A 49 -0.17 -17.62 1.12
CA LYS A 49 0.89 -17.46 0.11
C LYS A 49 0.78 -16.15 -0.67
N ASP A 50 -0.42 -15.60 -0.78
CA ASP A 50 -0.68 -14.36 -1.54
C ASP A 50 -0.27 -13.09 -0.76
N TYR A 51 0.11 -13.24 0.51
CA TYR A 51 0.50 -12.13 1.38
C TYR A 51 2.03 -12.06 1.57
N PRO A 52 2.58 -10.85 1.80
CA PRO A 52 4.01 -10.67 2.07
C PRO A 52 4.48 -11.37 3.35
N ALA A 53 5.68 -11.94 3.30
CA ALA A 53 6.26 -12.71 4.40
C ALA A 53 6.47 -11.87 5.68
N ASP A 54 6.85 -10.61 5.53
CA ASP A 54 7.08 -9.70 6.65
C ASP A 54 5.77 -9.36 7.37
N LEU A 55 4.70 -9.09 6.63
CA LEU A 55 3.37 -8.84 7.20
C LEU A 55 2.81 -10.08 7.90
N LEU A 56 3.01 -11.27 7.33
CA LEU A 56 2.64 -12.53 7.99
C LEU A 56 3.36 -12.72 9.32
N GLN A 57 4.65 -12.36 9.40
CA GLN A 57 5.40 -12.43 10.66
C GLN A 57 4.91 -11.42 11.69
N VAL A 58 4.55 -10.21 11.26
CA VAL A 58 3.95 -9.19 12.15
C VAL A 58 2.62 -9.69 12.69
N ALA A 59 1.72 -10.17 11.82
CA ALA A 59 0.43 -10.73 12.20
C ALA A 59 0.57 -11.91 13.17
N ALA A 60 1.54 -12.80 12.94
CA ALA A 60 1.84 -13.91 13.83
C ALA A 60 2.25 -13.43 15.24
N ARG A 61 3.15 -12.45 15.32
CA ARG A 61 3.58 -11.86 16.61
C ARG A 61 2.44 -11.17 17.33
N GLU A 62 1.61 -10.43 16.61
CA GLU A 62 0.42 -9.80 17.18
C GLU A 62 -0.58 -10.81 17.72
N TYR A 63 -0.84 -11.87 16.97
CA TYR A 63 -1.73 -12.95 17.39
C TYR A 63 -1.22 -13.61 18.67
N ILE A 64 0.07 -13.99 18.72
CA ILE A 64 0.71 -14.57 19.90
C ILE A 64 0.58 -13.64 21.11
N LYS A 65 0.80 -12.33 20.93
CA LYS A 65 0.74 -11.34 22.02
C LYS A 65 -0.69 -11.15 22.56
N ARG A 66 -1.69 -11.20 21.68
CA ARG A 66 -3.10 -10.96 22.05
C ARG A 66 -3.80 -12.22 22.54
N SER A 67 -3.35 -13.40 22.10
CA SER A 67 -4.05 -14.63 22.39
C SER A 67 -3.85 -15.06 23.84
N THR A 68 -4.96 -15.16 24.56
CA THR A 68 -4.99 -15.63 25.95
C THR A 68 -4.96 -17.16 26.05
N TYR A 69 -5.36 -17.85 24.98
CA TYR A 69 -5.52 -19.29 24.96
C TYR A 69 -4.50 -19.95 24.03
N GLN A 70 -4.06 -21.16 24.37
CA GLN A 70 -3.15 -21.97 23.56
C GLN A 70 -3.88 -22.59 22.35
N LYS A 71 -4.44 -21.74 21.49
CA LYS A 71 -5.19 -22.14 20.29
C LYS A 71 -4.45 -21.74 19.03
N PHE A 72 -4.43 -22.65 18.06
CA PHE A 72 -3.93 -22.36 16.72
C PHE A 72 -4.83 -21.31 16.03
N PRO A 73 -4.25 -20.28 15.39
CA PRO A 73 -5.02 -19.20 14.76
C PRO A 73 -5.86 -19.74 13.62
N LEU A 74 -7.02 -19.13 13.37
CA LEU A 74 -7.71 -19.27 12.10
C LEU A 74 -7.01 -18.42 11.03
N VAL A 75 -7.21 -18.77 9.77
CA VAL A 75 -6.67 -18.00 8.63
C VAL A 75 -7.11 -16.52 8.71
N GLY A 76 -8.39 -16.28 9.03
CA GLY A 76 -8.94 -14.92 9.15
C GLY A 76 -8.32 -14.09 10.28
N ASP A 77 -7.89 -14.73 11.37
CA ASP A 77 -7.24 -14.05 12.50
C ASP A 77 -5.92 -13.40 12.05
N LEU A 78 -5.20 -14.06 11.15
CA LEU A 78 -3.95 -13.56 10.58
C LEU A 78 -4.21 -12.50 9.49
N ILE A 79 -5.16 -12.76 8.58
CA ILE A 79 -5.46 -11.85 7.46
C ILE A 79 -5.96 -10.49 7.94
N SER A 80 -6.81 -10.48 8.96
CA SER A 80 -7.36 -9.23 9.52
C SER A 80 -6.29 -8.25 10.03
N LYS A 81 -5.05 -8.72 10.24
CA LYS A 81 -3.90 -7.90 10.65
C LYS A 81 -2.99 -7.49 9.50
N ILE A 82 -3.24 -8.01 8.31
CA ILE A 82 -2.38 -7.80 7.14
C ILE A 82 -3.04 -6.86 6.13
N GLU A 83 -4.37 -6.93 5.98
CA GLU A 83 -5.07 -6.26 4.88
C GLU A 83 -4.90 -4.75 4.88
N ASP A 84 -5.03 -4.10 6.04
CA ASP A 84 -4.90 -2.64 6.15
C ASP A 84 -3.50 -2.17 5.74
N ASP A 85 -2.46 -2.79 6.30
CA ASP A 85 -1.05 -2.49 6.00
C ASP A 85 -0.72 -2.77 4.52
N LEU A 86 -1.22 -3.89 3.98
CA LEU A 86 -0.99 -4.24 2.58
C LEU A 86 -1.67 -3.24 1.64
N ASN A 87 -2.89 -2.83 1.96
CA ASN A 87 -3.64 -1.84 1.18
C ASN A 87 -2.95 -0.47 1.23
N GLU A 88 -2.40 -0.08 2.38
CA GLU A 88 -1.62 1.14 2.51
C GLU A 88 -0.35 1.09 1.63
N ARG A 89 0.44 0.00 1.70
CA ARG A 89 1.63 -0.18 0.86
C ARG A 89 1.30 -0.12 -0.63
N LYS A 90 0.21 -0.78 -1.06
CA LYS A 90 -0.28 -0.72 -2.44
C LYS A 90 -0.65 0.70 -2.86
N ARG A 91 -1.30 1.48 -1.98
CA ARG A 91 -1.65 2.88 -2.22
C ARG A 91 -0.40 3.75 -2.36
N TRP A 92 0.58 3.59 -1.48
CA TRP A 92 1.84 4.34 -1.54
C TRP A 92 2.61 4.05 -2.83
N LEU A 93 2.70 2.77 -3.23
CA LEU A 93 3.32 2.38 -4.49
C LEU A 93 2.62 3.03 -5.69
N ARG A 94 1.27 3.04 -5.70
CA ARG A 94 0.48 3.68 -6.75
C ARG A 94 0.77 5.19 -6.84
N ASN A 95 0.75 5.88 -5.71
CA ASN A 95 1.02 7.32 -5.65
C ASN A 95 2.44 7.64 -6.15
N ARG A 96 3.45 6.84 -5.75
CA ARG A 96 4.84 7.02 -6.19
C ARG A 96 5.02 6.74 -7.69
N LYS A 97 4.33 5.74 -8.24
CA LYS A 97 4.33 5.46 -9.68
C LYS A 97 3.65 6.57 -10.48
N GLN A 98 2.57 7.16 -9.98
CA GLN A 98 1.88 8.28 -10.65
C GLN A 98 2.71 9.57 -10.60
N ASN A 99 3.37 9.88 -9.47
CA ASN A 99 4.23 11.05 -9.36
C ASN A 99 5.45 11.00 -10.30
N LYS A 100 5.94 9.81 -10.67
CA LYS A 100 6.94 9.65 -11.74
C LYS A 100 6.45 10.14 -13.10
N ASN A 101 5.16 9.99 -13.41
CA ASN A 101 4.61 10.42 -14.69
C ASN A 101 4.46 11.95 -14.77
N TYR A 102 4.23 12.64 -13.64
CA TYR A 102 4.15 14.10 -13.61
C TYR A 102 5.52 14.79 -13.71
N HIS A 103 6.59 14.18 -13.21
CA HIS A 103 7.95 14.75 -13.35
C HIS A 103 8.56 14.60 -14.75
N ASN A 104 7.92 13.83 -15.64
CA ASN A 104 8.30 13.66 -17.04
C ASN A 104 7.34 14.36 -18.01
N GLN A 105 6.55 15.33 -17.54
CA GLN A 105 5.91 16.27 -18.48
C GLN A 105 6.98 17.25 -18.97
N PRO A 106 7.17 17.45 -20.30
CA PRO A 106 7.98 18.55 -20.77
C PRO A 106 7.39 19.83 -20.18
N THR A 107 8.22 20.63 -19.51
CA THR A 107 7.82 21.95 -19.05
C THR A 107 7.40 22.74 -20.28
N ILE A 108 6.09 22.89 -20.46
CA ILE A 108 5.54 23.83 -21.44
C ILE A 108 5.98 25.20 -20.91
N LYS A 109 7.02 25.77 -21.53
CA LYS A 109 7.43 27.15 -21.28
C LYS A 109 6.28 28.03 -21.74
N TYR A 110 5.44 28.45 -20.80
CA TYR A 110 4.50 29.52 -21.07
C TYR A 110 5.33 30.75 -21.45
N TYR A 111 5.10 31.23 -22.67
CA TYR A 111 5.65 32.47 -23.15
C TYR A 111 5.12 33.59 -22.23
N GLN A 112 6.00 34.18 -21.43
CA GLN A 112 5.64 35.37 -20.66
C GLN A 112 5.59 36.56 -21.63
N PRO A 113 4.43 37.20 -21.85
CA PRO A 113 4.41 38.41 -22.65
C PRO A 113 5.22 39.50 -21.92
N GLN A 114 6.26 39.99 -22.60
CA GLN A 114 7.05 41.12 -22.13
C GLN A 114 6.13 42.34 -22.04
N ASN A 115 5.89 42.79 -20.81
CA ASN A 115 5.06 43.94 -20.50
C ASN A 115 5.79 45.20 -20.98
N ASN A 116 5.53 45.60 -22.23
CA ASN A 116 6.09 46.79 -22.83
C ASN A 116 5.15 47.97 -22.63
N LYS A 117 5.77 49.10 -22.31
CA LYS A 117 5.20 50.29 -21.68
C LYS A 117 4.14 51.00 -22.54
N ASN A 118 3.31 51.77 -21.83
CA ASN A 118 2.87 53.12 -22.19
C ASN A 118 1.49 53.33 -22.87
N THR A 119 0.78 54.31 -22.30
CA THR A 119 -0.21 55.22 -22.92
C THR A 119 -1.58 54.68 -23.36
N LYS A 120 -2.64 55.04 -22.62
CA LYS A 120 -3.56 56.19 -22.87
C LYS A 120 -4.96 55.90 -22.32
N SER A 121 -5.44 56.82 -21.50
CA SER A 121 -6.82 56.91 -21.03
C SER A 121 -7.79 56.97 -22.21
N PHE A 122 -8.91 56.25 -22.13
CA PHE A 122 -10.14 56.60 -22.85
C PHE A 122 -11.35 56.46 -21.93
N PRO A 123 -12.33 57.39 -22.02
CA PRO A 123 -13.40 57.54 -21.04
C PRO A 123 -14.53 56.54 -21.25
N SER A 124 -15.14 56.10 -20.15
CA SER A 124 -16.37 55.31 -20.12
C SER A 124 -17.56 56.14 -20.58
N ARG A 125 -18.10 55.85 -21.76
CA ARG A 125 -19.42 56.31 -22.21
C ARG A 125 -20.21 55.17 -22.83
N ILE A 126 -20.98 54.47 -22.02
CA ILE A 126 -22.14 53.69 -22.47
C ILE A 126 -23.35 54.36 -21.82
N GLU A 127 -23.86 55.38 -22.50
CA GLU A 127 -25.26 55.80 -22.34
C GLU A 127 -26.10 54.99 -23.34
N LYS A 128 -27.30 54.63 -22.88
CA LYS A 128 -28.45 54.10 -23.64
C LYS A 128 -28.41 52.59 -23.92
N LEU A 129 -29.26 51.86 -23.21
CA LEU A 129 -30.41 51.16 -23.78
C LEU A 129 -31.11 50.32 -22.70
N PHE A 130 -32.03 50.93 -21.96
CA PHE A 130 -33.24 50.24 -21.47
C PHE A 130 -34.40 51.19 -21.72
N LYS A 131 -35.30 50.74 -22.61
CA LYS A 131 -36.64 51.32 -22.85
C LYS A 131 -37.56 50.87 -21.74
#